data_AF-A0A4V6P609-F1
#
_entry.id   AF-A0A4V6P609-F1
#
_cell.length_a   1.000
_cell.length_b   1.000
_cell.length_c   1.000
_cell.angle_alpha   90.00
_cell.angle_beta   90.00
_cell.angle_gamma   90.00
#
_symmetry.space_group_name_H-M   'P 1'
#
loop_
_entity.id
_entity.type
_entity.pdbx_description
1 polymer ?
#
loop_
_entity_poly.entity_id
_entity_poly.type
_entity_poly.pdbx_seq_one_letter_code
_entity_poly.pdbx_strand_id
1 'polypeptide(L)'
;MDCASCVAKVTRAVERLPGVSGVEVNLMAERLALSLAPGASTEAVEREVAALGYTATPLPGSDAARGGKPAGHAHAHGNHDDDPADAGGPWWRTGKAMLVWALGALVGGAYLLSFLLPG
;
A
#
# COMPACT_ATOMS: atom_id res chain seq x y z
N MET A 1 15.36 -5.45 2.09
CA MET A 1 13.99 -5.83 1.62
C MET A 1 13.53 -4.69 0.72
N ASP A 2 13.58 -4.85 -0.61
CA ASP A 2 13.88 -3.66 -1.46
C ASP A 2 12.79 -3.29 -2.47
N CYS A 3 11.63 -3.95 -2.43
CA CYS A 3 10.58 -3.76 -3.42
C CYS A 3 9.18 -3.63 -2.79
N ALA A 4 8.31 -2.81 -3.37
CA ALA A 4 6.96 -2.60 -2.86
C ALA A 4 6.13 -3.90 -2.83
N SER A 5 6.32 -4.78 -3.81
CA SER A 5 5.69 -6.11 -3.84
C SER A 5 6.21 -7.04 -2.75
N CYS A 6 7.50 -6.92 -2.38
CA CYS A 6 8.13 -7.66 -1.28
C CYS A 6 7.43 -7.32 0.04
N VAL A 7 7.21 -6.02 0.28
CA VAL A 7 6.49 -5.52 1.46
C VAL A 7 5.08 -6.03 1.51
N ALA A 8 4.32 -5.87 0.42
CA ALA A 8 2.94 -6.31 0.35
C ALA A 8 2.84 -7.79 0.71
N LYS A 9 3.73 -8.62 0.18
CA LYS A 9 3.77 -10.06 0.48
C LYS A 9 3.99 -10.35 1.97
N VAL A 10 4.93 -9.63 2.58
CA VAL A 10 5.28 -9.81 4.01
C VAL A 10 4.15 -9.34 4.91
N THR A 11 3.60 -8.15 4.66
CA THR A 11 2.44 -7.61 5.39
C THR A 11 1.28 -8.60 5.35
N ARG A 12 0.89 -9.05 4.15
CA ARG A 12 -0.22 -10.02 3.98
C ARG A 12 0.05 -11.36 4.65
N ALA A 13 1.30 -11.82 4.67
CA ALA A 13 1.63 -13.08 5.32
C ALA A 13 1.45 -12.98 6.84
N VAL A 14 1.98 -11.90 7.42
CA VAL A 14 1.98 -11.67 8.87
C VAL A 14 0.59 -11.29 9.40
N GLU A 15 -0.23 -10.55 8.64
CA GLU A 15 -1.63 -10.24 8.97
C GLU A 15 -2.54 -11.47 9.10
N ARG A 16 -2.18 -12.59 8.45
CA ARG A 16 -2.96 -13.84 8.52
C ARG A 16 -2.68 -14.63 9.80
N LEU A 17 -1.65 -14.27 10.56
CA LEU A 17 -1.32 -14.96 11.79
C LEU A 17 -2.33 -14.63 12.90
N PRO A 18 -2.75 -15.62 13.69
CA PRO A 18 -3.70 -15.39 14.77
C PRO A 18 -3.11 -14.46 15.83
N GLY A 19 -3.86 -13.42 16.19
CA GLY A 19 -3.44 -12.46 17.21
C GLY A 19 -2.50 -11.36 16.71
N VAL A 20 -2.25 -11.24 15.41
CA VAL A 20 -1.54 -10.10 14.82
C VAL A 20 -2.52 -9.00 14.40
N SER A 21 -2.19 -7.74 14.67
CA SER A 21 -2.94 -6.57 14.23
C SER A 21 -2.04 -5.35 14.04
N GLY A 22 -2.50 -4.33 13.32
CA GLY A 22 -1.78 -3.06 13.17
C GLY A 22 -0.38 -3.21 12.56
N VAL A 23 -0.28 -3.96 11.45
CA VAL A 23 0.99 -4.23 10.77
C VAL A 23 1.43 -3.02 9.95
N GLU A 24 2.59 -2.48 10.24
CA GLU A 24 3.24 -1.41 9.49
C GLU A 24 4.65 -1.82 9.09
N VAL A 25 5.05 -1.51 7.85
CA VAL A 25 6.40 -1.81 7.34
C VAL A 25 7.07 -0.51 6.90
N ASN A 26 8.25 -0.27 7.45
CA ASN A 26 9.14 0.79 7.01
C ASN A 26 10.27 0.19 6.17
N LEU A 27 10.17 0.35 4.86
CA LEU A 27 11.17 -0.10 3.89
C LEU A 27 12.55 0.53 4.08
N MET A 28 12.58 1.85 4.31
CA MET A 28 13.83 2.61 4.44
C MET A 28 14.60 2.21 5.69
N ALA A 29 13.88 1.83 6.75
CA ALA A 29 14.47 1.37 8.00
C ALA A 29 14.61 -0.15 8.10
N GLU A 30 14.10 -0.91 7.13
CA GLU A 30 13.97 -2.37 7.17
C GLU A 30 13.30 -2.87 8.46
N ARG A 31 12.22 -2.20 8.88
CA ARG A 31 11.49 -2.52 10.12
C ARG A 31 10.03 -2.88 9.87
N LEU A 32 9.57 -3.90 10.59
CA LEU A 32 8.17 -4.30 10.72
C LEU A 32 7.72 -3.96 12.13
N ALA A 33 6.62 -3.22 12.26
CA ALA A 33 5.94 -2.99 13.52
C ALA A 33 4.56 -3.67 13.47
N LEU A 34 4.17 -4.32 14.55
CA LEU A 34 2.86 -4.97 14.68
C LEU A 34 2.45 -5.08 16.14
N SER A 35 1.16 -5.25 16.37
CA SER A 35 0.56 -5.49 17.68
C SER A 35 0.20 -6.96 17.82
N LEU A 36 0.74 -7.60 18.87
CA LEU A 36 0.44 -8.98 19.24
C LEU A 36 -0.60 -9.03 20.37
N ALA A 37 -1.60 -9.88 20.22
CA ALA A 37 -2.55 -10.20 21.26
C ALA A 37 -1.86 -10.93 22.43
N PRO A 38 -2.42 -10.88 23.66
CA PRO A 38 -1.89 -11.63 24.80
C PRO A 38 -1.81 -13.13 24.47
N GLY A 39 -0.60 -13.69 24.52
CA GLY A 39 -0.34 -15.10 24.21
C GLY A 39 0.00 -15.40 22.74
N ALA A 40 -0.01 -14.40 21.85
CA ALA A 40 0.58 -14.53 20.53
C ALA A 40 2.11 -14.45 20.64
N SER A 41 2.81 -15.25 19.83
CA SER A 41 4.26 -15.44 19.93
C SER A 41 4.99 -14.69 18.81
N THR A 42 6.11 -14.05 19.14
CA THR A 42 6.97 -13.38 18.14
C THR A 42 7.63 -14.40 17.22
N GLU A 43 7.87 -15.62 17.70
CA GLU A 43 8.44 -16.73 16.93
C GLU A 43 7.54 -17.15 15.77
N ALA A 44 6.21 -17.02 15.91
CA ALA A 44 5.28 -17.30 14.82
C ALA A 44 5.45 -16.30 13.67
N VAL A 45 5.64 -15.02 14.01
CA VAL A 45 5.93 -13.96 13.04
C VAL A 45 7.28 -14.21 12.38
N GLU A 46 8.32 -14.48 13.15
CA GLU A 46 9.66 -14.76 12.62
C GLU A 46 9.65 -15.95 11.65
N ARG A 47 8.95 -17.03 11.99
CA ARG A 47 8.80 -18.20 11.11
C ARG A 47 8.06 -17.90 9.82
N GLU A 48 7.00 -17.10 9.88
CA GLU A 48 6.25 -16.71 8.68
C GLU A 48 7.12 -15.83 7.76
N VAL A 49 7.89 -14.90 8.33
CA VAL A 49 8.84 -14.07 7.58
C VAL A 49 9.99 -14.93 7.00
N ALA A 50 10.48 -15.91 7.75
CA ALA A 50 11.47 -16.89 7.27
C ALA A 50 10.93 -17.77 6.13
N ALA A 51 9.66 -18.16 6.16
CA ALA A 51 9.02 -18.90 5.08
C ALA A 51 8.96 -18.10 3.76
N LEU A 52 9.02 -16.77 3.84
CA LEU A 52 9.14 -15.88 2.68
C LEU A 52 10.59 -15.67 2.21
N GLY A 53 11.57 -16.25 2.90
CA GLY A 53 13.00 -16.12 2.59
C GLY A 53 13.69 -14.91 3.22
N TYR A 54 13.09 -14.31 4.25
CA TYR A 54 13.66 -13.16 4.97
C TYR A 54 14.00 -13.52 6.42
N THR A 55 15.00 -12.86 6.99
CA THR A 55 15.34 -13.00 8.41
C THR A 55 14.77 -11.82 9.17
N ALA A 56 14.02 -12.08 10.24
CA ALA A 56 13.55 -11.07 11.17
C ALA A 56 14.10 -11.35 12.57
N THR A 57 14.47 -10.29 13.28
CA THR A 57 14.93 -10.36 14.66
C THR A 57 14.11 -9.39 15.50
N PRO A 58 13.57 -9.80 16.66
CA PRO A 58 12.89 -8.90 17.58
C PRO A 58 13.80 -7.76 18.00
N LEU A 59 13.31 -6.53 17.91
CA LEU A 59 14.03 -5.37 18.40
C LEU A 59 13.79 -5.23 19.93
N PRO A 60 14.86 -5.17 20.75
CA PRO A 60 14.73 -5.02 22.19
C PRO A 60 14.12 -3.64 22.52
N GLY A 61 13.11 -3.61 23.39
CA GLY A 61 12.44 -2.38 23.82
C GLY A 61 11.03 -2.15 23.24
N SER A 62 10.46 -3.13 22.54
CA SER A 62 9.10 -3.05 21.97
C SER A 62 7.95 -3.29 22.98
N ASP A 63 8.26 -3.58 24.25
CA ASP A 63 7.25 -3.69 25.33
C ASP A 63 6.76 -2.33 25.87
N ALA A 64 7.34 -1.22 25.41
CA ALA A 64 7.05 0.13 25.93
C ALA A 64 6.10 0.92 25.04
N ALA A 65 4.86 0.45 24.87
CA ALA A 65 3.76 1.32 24.39
C ALA A 65 2.36 0.83 24.80
N ARG A 66 2.14 0.57 26.09
CA ARG A 66 0.80 0.79 26.65
C ARG A 66 0.55 2.30 26.72
N GLY A 67 -0.17 2.85 25.73
CA GLY A 67 -0.81 4.17 25.86
C GLY A 67 -0.23 5.30 25.00
N GLY A 68 -0.02 5.08 23.70
CA GLY A 68 0.06 6.18 22.74
C GLY A 68 -1.24 6.24 21.95
N LYS A 69 -2.03 7.33 22.08
CA LYS A 69 -3.11 7.61 21.11
C LYS A 69 -2.53 7.44 19.70
N PRO A 70 -3.18 6.73 18.77
CA PRO A 70 -2.75 6.81 17.39
C PRO A 70 -2.98 8.24 16.93
N ALA A 71 -1.91 9.03 16.86
CA ALA A 71 -1.87 10.17 15.96
C ALA A 71 -1.87 9.57 14.56
N GLY A 72 -3.05 9.12 14.14
CA GLY A 72 -3.30 8.55 12.84
C GLY A 72 -3.13 9.63 11.81
N HIS A 73 -1.90 9.88 11.40
CA HIS A 73 -1.68 10.24 10.02
C HIS A 73 -1.84 8.95 9.23
N ALA A 74 -3.11 8.62 8.95
CA ALA A 74 -3.49 7.55 8.05
C ALA A 74 -2.90 7.90 6.68
N HIS A 75 -1.69 7.44 6.41
CA HIS A 75 -1.30 7.18 5.04
C HIS A 75 -2.15 5.98 4.61
N ALA A 76 -3.36 6.29 4.19
CA ALA A 76 -4.07 5.47 3.23
C ALA A 76 -3.14 5.40 2.01
N HIS A 77 -2.21 4.44 2.03
CA HIS A 77 -1.86 3.75 0.82
C HIS A 77 -3.18 3.11 0.41
N GLY A 78 -4.01 3.90 -0.29
CA GLY A 78 -5.06 3.34 -1.10
C GLY A 78 -4.36 2.23 -1.81
N ASN A 79 -4.79 1.00 -1.51
CA ASN A 79 -4.40 -0.12 -2.32
C ASN A 79 -4.65 0.42 -3.74
N HIS A 80 -3.61 0.55 -4.55
CA HIS A 80 -3.79 0.06 -5.89
C HIS A 80 -3.99 -1.44 -5.65
N ASP A 81 -5.23 -1.77 -5.25
CA ASP A 81 -5.82 -3.05 -5.54
C ASP A 81 -5.46 -3.25 -7.00
N ASP A 82 -4.99 -4.44 -7.33
CA ASP A 82 -5.07 -4.96 -8.68
C ASP A 82 -6.43 -4.53 -9.24
N ASP A 83 -6.47 -3.41 -9.98
CA ASP A 83 -7.72 -2.68 -10.18
C ASP A 83 -8.62 -3.60 -11.02
N PRO A 84 -9.68 -4.17 -10.45
CA PRO A 84 -10.57 -5.03 -11.19
C PRO A 84 -11.53 -4.21 -12.04
N ALA A 85 -11.27 -2.90 -12.28
CA ALA A 85 -11.97 -2.11 -13.28
C ALA A 85 -11.85 -2.68 -14.71
N ASP A 86 -10.94 -3.63 -14.95
CA ASP A 86 -10.81 -4.36 -16.21
C ASP A 86 -11.59 -5.69 -16.26
N ALA A 87 -12.34 -6.07 -15.21
CA ALA A 87 -13.00 -7.38 -15.14
C ALA A 87 -14.40 -7.46 -15.80
N GLY A 88 -14.77 -6.54 -16.70
CA GLY A 88 -16.03 -6.67 -17.47
C GLY A 88 -16.57 -5.41 -18.12
N GLY A 89 -15.88 -4.27 -17.98
CA GLY A 89 -16.24 -3.01 -18.62
C GLY A 89 -15.43 -2.75 -19.90
N PRO A 90 -15.92 -1.85 -20.78
CA PRO A 90 -15.11 -1.39 -21.88
C PRO A 90 -13.89 -0.56 -21.41
N TRP A 91 -12.70 -0.98 -21.84
CA TRP A 91 -11.38 -0.50 -21.39
C TRP A 91 -11.15 1.02 -21.45
N TRP A 92 -11.92 1.75 -22.27
CA TRP A 92 -11.80 3.21 -22.41
C TRP A 92 -12.50 4.02 -21.31
N ARG A 93 -13.27 3.37 -20.41
CA ARG A 93 -13.97 4.02 -19.29
C ARG A 93 -13.23 3.91 -17.95
N THR A 94 -11.98 3.44 -17.94
CA THR A 94 -11.16 3.40 -16.73
C THR A 94 -10.78 4.80 -16.26
N GLY A 95 -10.53 4.96 -14.95
CA GLY A 95 -10.12 6.25 -14.38
C GLY A 95 -8.87 6.84 -15.06
N LYS A 96 -7.95 5.98 -15.52
CA LYS A 96 -6.75 6.36 -16.27
C LYS A 96 -7.08 6.82 -17.70
N ALA A 97 -7.97 6.13 -18.40
CA ALA A 97 -8.40 6.52 -19.75
C ALA A 97 -9.15 7.88 -19.75
N MET A 98 -9.90 8.18 -18.69
CA MET A 98 -10.59 9.46 -18.55
C MET A 98 -9.62 10.66 -18.48
N LEU A 99 -8.47 10.50 -17.83
CA LEU A 99 -7.43 11.54 -17.78
C LEU A 99 -6.81 11.81 -19.16
N VAL A 100 -6.62 10.76 -19.97
CA VAL A 100 -6.11 10.89 -21.35
C VAL A 100 -7.11 11.65 -22.22
N TRP A 101 -8.40 11.32 -22.11
CA TRP A 101 -9.47 12.04 -22.82
C TRP A 101 -9.57 13.51 -22.38
N ALA A 102 -9.47 13.80 -21.08
CA ALA A 102 -9.51 15.17 -20.58
C ALA A 102 -8.37 16.03 -21.13
N LEU A 103 -7.14 15.48 -21.16
CA LEU A 103 -5.99 16.17 -21.76
C LEU A 103 -6.18 16.40 -23.25
N GLY A 104 -6.62 15.38 -23.98
CA GLY A 104 -6.89 15.48 -25.42
C GLY A 104 -7.97 16.51 -25.75
N ALA A 105 -9.05 16.55 -24.97
CA ALA A 105 -10.12 17.52 -25.12
C ALA A 105 -9.65 18.96 -24.87
N LEU A 106 -8.77 19.16 -23.88
CA LEU A 106 -8.21 20.47 -23.57
C LEU A 106 -7.33 20.99 -24.72
N VAL A 107 -6.45 20.13 -25.25
CA VAL A 107 -5.59 20.46 -26.40
C VAL A 107 -6.42 20.72 -27.66
N GLY A 108 -7.38 19.85 -27.96
CA GLY A 108 -8.28 20.01 -29.12
C GLY A 108 -9.14 21.26 -29.01
N GLY A 109 -9.63 21.58 -27.81
CA GLY A 109 -10.38 22.81 -27.54
C GLY A 109 -9.55 24.06 -27.77
N ALA A 110 -8.29 24.07 -27.32
CA ALA A 110 -7.37 25.17 -27.57
C ALA A 110 -7.07 25.34 -29.08
N TYR A 111 -6.89 24.24 -29.80
CA TYR A 111 -6.66 24.28 -31.25
C TYR A 111 -7.88 24.82 -32.02
N LEU A 112 -9.09 24.36 -31.67
CA LEU A 112 -10.34 24.88 -32.24
C LEU A 112 -10.53 26.37 -31.94
N LEU A 113 -10.21 26.80 -30.71
CA LEU A 113 -10.28 28.20 -30.33
C LEU A 113 -9.30 29.05 -31.14
N SER A 114 -8.10 28.53 -31.42
CA SER A 114 -7.12 29.19 -32.31
C SER A 114 -7.63 29.36 -33.74
N PHE A 115 -8.53 28.50 -34.21
CA PHE A 115 -9.14 28.61 -35.55
C PHE A 115 -10.32 29.60 -35.56
N LEU A 116 -11.01 29.76 -34.42
CA LEU A 116 -12.18 30.64 -34.28
C LEU A 116 -11.83 32.09 -33.95
N LEU A 117 -10.65 32.34 -33.38
CA LEU A 117 -10.07 33.68 -33.23
C LEU A 117 -8.91 33.85 -34.22
N PRO A 118 -9.18 34.06 -35.53
CA PRO A 118 -8.15 34.55 -36.42
C PRO A 118 -7.80 35.99 -35.99
N GLY A 119 -6.65 36.13 -35.33
CA GLY A 119 -6.02 37.42 -35.08
C GLY A 119 -5.49 38.05 -36.37
#